data_AF-A0AA94JQ68-F1
#
_entry.id   AF-A0AA94JQ68-F1
#
_cell.length_a   1.000
_cell.length_b   1.000
_cell.length_c   1.000
_cell.angle_alpha   90.00
_cell.angle_beta   90.00
_cell.angle_gamma   90.00
#
_symmetry.space_group_name_H-M   'P 1'
#
loop_
_entity.id
_entity.type
_entity.pdbx_description
1 polymer ?
#
loop_
_entity_poly.entity_id
_entity_poly.type
_entity_poly.pdbx_seq_one_letter_code
_entity_poly.pdbx_strand_id
1 'polypeptide(L)'
;MNKTLNGVMNLLLLFSFLTKAQSNQRVENDLFCENPATVKILDLSNKQMTKIPPEIGNFVNVEKLYLKNNTIVSLPIEITNLTKLKEIYLTNNLIQRFPIEICKLACLEKLELNKNKMEYISPSVAKLSKLKKLDISGNKISDLPIEMAGMINLTELNFSNNTIKTFFPGIENLRNLKILNAEKNKIEVFPREIGLLTNLTTLLLNQNKITVLPEEIGNLSKLSYLNLEKNMIKKIPASIGKCITISYLDLDENQLRTLPEELNQLSLLKEIYLGTNPWSSFPESLKPLLEKMLYGQSDEVKKIVTQKKPTAD
;
A
#
# COMPACT_ATOMS: atom_id res chain seq x y z
N MET A 1 -20.71 19.81 39.38
CA MET A 1 -21.98 19.50 38.69
C MET A 1 -21.95 19.76 37.17
N ASN A 2 -21.13 20.67 36.62
CA ASN A 2 -21.11 20.93 35.15
C ASN A 2 -20.34 19.93 34.28
N LYS A 3 -19.43 19.11 34.82
CA LYS A 3 -18.68 18.11 34.02
C LYS A 3 -19.53 16.88 33.63
N THR A 4 -20.48 16.49 34.47
CA THR A 4 -21.33 15.31 34.24
C THR A 4 -22.45 15.56 33.23
N LEU A 5 -23.08 16.75 33.21
CA LEU A 5 -24.09 17.08 32.20
C LEU A 5 -23.51 17.19 30.79
N ASN A 6 -22.33 17.81 30.63
CA ASN A 6 -21.66 17.89 29.33
C ASN A 6 -21.26 16.50 28.79
N GLY A 7 -20.77 15.61 29.67
CA GLY A 7 -20.44 14.23 29.29
C GLY A 7 -21.67 13.43 28.81
N VAL A 8 -22.84 13.62 29.43
CA VAL A 8 -24.09 12.95 29.01
C VAL A 8 -24.62 13.52 27.69
N MET A 9 -24.59 14.84 27.49
CA MET A 9 -24.94 15.50 26.22
C MET A 9 -24.03 15.07 25.06
N ASN A 10 -22.74 14.89 25.31
CA ASN A 10 -21.78 14.47 24.30
C ASN A 10 -21.84 12.96 24.00
N LEU A 11 -22.14 12.13 25.00
CA LEU A 11 -22.53 10.73 24.77
C LEU A 11 -23.76 10.69 23.87
N LEU A 12 -24.79 11.50 24.16
CA LEU A 12 -25.99 11.62 23.35
C LEU A 12 -25.68 12.10 21.92
N LEU A 13 -24.71 13.00 21.72
CA LEU A 13 -24.23 13.39 20.39
C LEU A 13 -23.56 12.23 19.65
N LEU A 14 -22.65 11.47 20.30
CA LEU A 14 -22.05 10.27 19.71
C LEU A 14 -23.14 9.24 19.37
N PHE A 15 -24.09 9.01 20.29
CA PHE A 15 -25.24 8.16 20.06
C PHE A 15 -26.11 8.69 18.93
N SER A 16 -26.33 10.00 18.78
CA SER A 16 -27.10 10.59 17.68
C SER A 16 -26.55 10.26 16.28
N PHE A 17 -25.23 10.04 16.16
CA PHE A 17 -24.61 9.52 14.94
C PHE A 17 -24.82 8.02 14.75
N LEU A 18 -24.97 7.26 15.84
CA LEU A 18 -25.39 5.86 15.83
C LEU A 18 -26.87 5.70 15.45
N THR A 19 -27.75 6.65 15.83
CA THR A 19 -29.19 6.58 15.54
C THR A 19 -29.56 6.93 14.11
N LYS A 20 -28.79 7.82 13.44
CA LYS A 20 -28.98 8.18 12.02
C LYS A 20 -28.57 7.07 11.04
N ALA A 21 -28.30 5.86 11.54
CA ALA A 21 -27.94 4.66 10.80
C ALA A 21 -29.18 3.87 10.32
N GLN A 22 -30.06 4.46 9.51
CA GLN A 22 -31.11 3.69 8.85
C GLN A 22 -31.11 3.93 7.35
N SER A 23 -30.35 3.07 6.66
CA SER A 23 -30.60 2.54 5.32
C SER A 23 -29.32 1.89 4.79
N ASN A 24 -29.06 0.67 5.23
CA ASN A 24 -28.53 -0.43 4.41
C ASN A 24 -28.33 -1.66 5.28
N GLN A 25 -28.90 -2.76 4.84
CA GLN A 25 -29.12 -3.99 5.59
C GLN A 25 -27.86 -4.56 6.27
N ARG A 26 -28.04 -4.81 7.58
CA ARG A 26 -27.31 -5.67 8.56
C ARG A 26 -26.81 -4.90 9.78
N VAL A 27 -27.76 -4.43 10.59
CA VAL A 27 -28.15 -4.94 11.92
C VAL A 27 -29.12 -3.88 12.45
N GLU A 28 -30.41 -4.17 12.29
CA GLU A 28 -31.47 -3.47 13.02
C GLU A 28 -31.41 -3.94 14.47
N ASN A 29 -31.49 -2.97 15.40
CA ASN A 29 -31.62 -3.11 16.85
C ASN A 29 -30.30 -3.31 17.63
N ASP A 30 -29.88 -2.26 18.36
CA ASP A 30 -29.23 -2.29 19.70
C ASP A 30 -28.17 -1.23 19.99
N LEU A 31 -27.89 -0.29 19.08
CA LEU A 31 -26.90 0.77 19.35
C LEU A 31 -27.30 1.82 20.41
N PHE A 32 -28.53 1.74 20.95
CA PHE A 32 -29.02 2.62 22.01
C PHE A 32 -28.85 2.05 23.43
N CYS A 33 -28.41 0.80 23.58
CA CYS A 33 -28.36 0.13 24.90
C CYS A 33 -27.01 -0.55 25.22
N GLU A 34 -26.04 -0.53 24.32
CA GLU A 34 -24.75 -1.17 24.60
C GLU A 34 -23.90 -0.33 25.57
N ASN A 35 -23.61 -0.93 26.72
CA ASN A 35 -22.57 -0.44 27.61
C ASN A 35 -21.26 -0.30 26.80
N PRO A 36 -20.64 0.90 26.70
CA PRO A 36 -19.39 1.09 25.96
C PRO A 36 -18.29 0.08 26.36
N ALA A 37 -18.36 -0.43 27.59
CA ALA A 37 -17.45 -1.46 28.08
C ALA A 37 -17.68 -2.85 27.48
N THR A 38 -18.78 -3.16 26.80
CA THR A 38 -18.99 -4.49 26.17
C THR A 38 -18.65 -4.52 24.69
N VAL A 39 -18.56 -3.35 24.05
CA VAL A 39 -18.36 -3.22 22.60
C VAL A 39 -16.95 -3.63 22.20
N LYS A 40 -16.83 -4.58 21.27
CA LYS A 40 -15.56 -5.01 20.66
C LYS A 40 -15.34 -4.45 19.26
N ILE A 41 -16.42 -4.16 18.55
CA ILE A 41 -16.38 -3.62 17.19
C ILE A 41 -17.25 -2.38 17.19
N LEU A 42 -16.67 -1.24 16.81
CA LEU A 42 -17.37 0.02 16.73
C LEU A 42 -17.30 0.53 15.28
N ASP A 43 -18.44 0.60 14.61
CA ASP A 43 -18.55 1.12 13.25
C ASP A 43 -19.29 2.46 13.20
N LEU A 44 -18.53 3.49 12.86
CA LEU A 44 -18.92 4.88 12.69
C LEU A 44 -18.70 5.34 11.24
N SER A 45 -18.65 4.42 10.29
CA SER A 45 -18.46 4.73 8.87
C SER A 45 -19.71 5.34 8.24
N ASN A 46 -19.53 6.19 7.23
CA ASN A 46 -20.61 6.82 6.44
C ASN A 46 -21.59 7.65 7.29
N LYS A 47 -21.10 8.33 8.34
CA LYS A 47 -21.92 9.13 9.26
C LYS A 47 -21.83 10.63 9.03
N GLN A 48 -21.08 11.04 8.00
CA GLN A 48 -20.79 12.45 7.71
C GLN A 48 -20.16 13.18 8.91
N MET A 49 -19.44 12.44 9.76
CA MET A 49 -18.80 12.99 10.95
C MET A 49 -17.67 13.92 10.55
N THR A 50 -17.67 15.15 11.06
CA THR A 50 -16.56 16.11 10.89
C THR A 50 -15.53 15.99 12.01
N LYS A 51 -15.96 15.49 13.18
CA LYS A 51 -15.16 15.27 14.38
C LYS A 51 -15.62 14.00 15.09
N ILE A 52 -14.71 13.37 15.81
CA ILE A 52 -15.03 12.32 16.77
C ILE A 52 -15.02 12.95 18.16
N PRO A 53 -16.09 12.77 18.96
CA PRO A 53 -16.13 13.32 20.31
C PRO A 53 -15.19 12.55 21.26
N PRO A 54 -14.57 13.20 22.26
CA PRO A 54 -13.65 12.58 23.24
C PRO A 54 -14.18 11.32 23.92
N GLU A 55 -15.50 11.22 24.05
CA GLU A 55 -16.22 10.11 24.67
C GLU A 55 -15.98 8.76 23.97
N ILE A 56 -15.41 8.76 22.76
CA ILE A 56 -14.87 7.55 22.12
C ILE A 56 -13.92 6.78 23.04
N GLY A 57 -13.22 7.46 23.95
CA GLY A 57 -12.33 6.84 24.93
C GLY A 57 -13.02 5.95 25.96
N ASN A 58 -14.35 5.98 26.06
CA ASN A 58 -15.13 5.13 26.96
C ASN A 58 -15.28 3.68 26.43
N PHE A 59 -15.04 3.46 25.14
CA PHE A 59 -15.20 2.16 24.48
C PHE A 59 -13.98 1.24 24.66
N VAL A 60 -13.48 1.14 25.90
CA VAL A 60 -12.17 0.58 26.27
C VAL A 60 -11.91 -0.86 25.82
N ASN A 61 -12.96 -1.59 25.43
CA ASN A 61 -12.86 -2.98 24.96
C ASN A 61 -12.91 -3.13 23.43
N VAL A 62 -12.96 -2.03 22.68
CA VAL A 62 -12.97 -2.07 21.21
C VAL A 62 -11.64 -2.60 20.68
N GLU A 63 -11.76 -3.59 19.81
CA GLU A 63 -10.67 -4.22 19.06
C GLU A 63 -10.64 -3.74 17.60
N LYS A 64 -11.79 -3.35 17.02
CA LYS A 64 -11.88 -2.84 15.65
C LYS A 64 -12.71 -1.56 15.58
N LEU A 65 -12.14 -0.52 14.99
CA LEU A 65 -12.77 0.78 14.82
C LEU A 65 -12.88 1.14 13.35
N TYR A 66 -14.11 1.27 12.87
CA TYR A 66 -14.41 1.68 11.50
C TYR A 66 -14.91 3.12 11.47
N LEU A 67 -14.24 3.97 10.69
CA LEU A 67 -14.51 5.40 10.56
C LEU A 67 -14.49 5.85 9.08
N LYS A 68 -14.69 4.91 8.16
CA LYS A 68 -14.53 5.13 6.72
C LYS A 68 -15.57 6.12 6.19
N ASN A 69 -15.23 6.85 5.13
CA ASN A 69 -16.17 7.71 4.40
C ASN A 69 -16.87 8.72 5.31
N ASN A 70 -16.10 9.50 6.04
CA ASN A 70 -16.58 10.63 6.81
C ASN A 70 -15.85 11.91 6.35
N THR A 71 -15.99 13.00 7.09
CA THR A 71 -15.29 14.27 6.85
C THR A 71 -14.39 14.62 8.03
N ILE A 72 -13.86 13.60 8.71
CA ILE A 72 -13.08 13.74 9.94
C ILE A 72 -11.76 14.44 9.63
N VAL A 73 -11.50 15.54 10.34
CA VAL A 73 -10.26 16.32 10.17
C VAL A 73 -9.15 15.87 11.12
N SER A 74 -9.52 15.34 12.29
CA SER A 74 -8.58 14.89 13.32
C SER A 74 -9.23 13.89 14.26
N LEU A 75 -8.40 13.05 14.90
CA LEU A 75 -8.81 12.19 16.00
C LEU A 75 -8.57 12.87 17.36
N PRO A 76 -9.46 12.70 18.34
CA PRO A 76 -9.24 13.15 19.71
C PRO A 76 -8.17 12.30 20.40
N ILE A 77 -7.48 12.84 21.41
CA ILE A 77 -6.40 12.15 22.13
C ILE A 77 -6.91 10.91 22.90
N GLU A 78 -8.19 10.94 23.28
CA GLU A 78 -8.90 9.87 23.98
C GLU A 78 -9.01 8.58 23.17
N ILE A 79 -8.75 8.61 21.86
CA ILE A 79 -8.59 7.40 21.04
C ILE A 79 -7.52 6.47 21.61
N THR A 80 -6.55 7.02 22.35
CA THR A 80 -5.47 6.26 22.97
C THR A 80 -5.90 5.47 24.21
N ASN A 81 -7.11 5.69 24.72
CA ASN A 81 -7.70 4.88 25.79
C ASN A 81 -8.14 3.50 25.28
N LEU A 82 -8.26 3.32 23.96
CA LEU A 82 -8.65 2.05 23.32
C LEU A 82 -7.47 1.09 23.27
N THR A 83 -6.92 0.71 24.42
CA THR A 83 -5.68 -0.06 24.53
C THR A 83 -5.76 -1.49 23.96
N LYS A 84 -6.98 -2.01 23.74
CA LYS A 84 -7.24 -3.30 23.07
C LYS A 84 -7.38 -3.19 21.55
N LEU A 85 -7.30 -1.99 20.99
CA LEU A 85 -7.53 -1.75 19.57
C LEU A 85 -6.46 -2.43 18.71
N LYS A 86 -6.92 -3.25 17.77
CA LYS A 86 -6.10 -4.02 16.82
C LYS A 86 -6.20 -3.46 15.41
N GLU A 87 -7.36 -2.91 15.04
CA GLU A 87 -7.60 -2.42 13.68
C GLU A 87 -8.28 -1.06 13.69
N ILE A 88 -7.73 -0.12 12.92
CA ILE A 88 -8.32 1.21 12.68
C ILE A 88 -8.49 1.42 11.18
N TYR A 89 -9.68 1.85 10.79
CA TYR A 89 -10.05 2.13 9.41
C TYR A 89 -10.53 3.57 9.22
N LEU A 90 -9.69 4.41 8.62
CA LEU A 90 -9.94 5.85 8.43
C LEU A 90 -9.98 6.25 6.95
N THR A 91 -10.19 5.28 6.07
CA THR A 91 -10.26 5.49 4.62
C THR A 91 -11.23 6.62 4.26
N ASN A 92 -10.82 7.49 3.33
CA ASN A 92 -11.67 8.53 2.77
C ASN A 92 -12.22 9.49 3.84
N ASN A 93 -11.31 10.30 4.40
CA ASN A 93 -11.56 11.35 5.38
C ASN A 93 -10.74 12.60 5.02
N LEU A 94 -10.68 13.59 5.92
CA LEU A 94 -9.93 14.84 5.75
C LEU A 94 -8.76 14.95 6.74
N ILE A 95 -8.24 13.81 7.20
CA ILE A 95 -7.19 13.78 8.24
C ILE A 95 -5.90 14.35 7.69
N GLN A 96 -5.38 15.37 8.35
CA GLN A 96 -4.10 16.01 7.99
C GLN A 96 -2.95 15.51 8.84
N ARG A 97 -3.23 15.11 10.09
CA ARG A 97 -2.24 14.61 11.04
C ARG A 97 -2.86 13.56 11.95
N PHE A 98 -2.03 12.62 12.37
CA PHE A 98 -2.39 11.65 13.40
C PHE A 98 -1.81 12.11 14.75
N PRO A 99 -2.52 11.99 15.90
CA PRO A 99 -1.98 12.34 17.21
C PRO A 99 -0.70 11.56 17.51
N ILE A 100 0.31 12.23 18.08
CA ILE A 100 1.62 11.62 18.38
C ILE A 100 1.48 10.48 19.40
N GLU A 101 0.46 10.56 20.25
CA GLU A 101 0.11 9.58 21.28
C GLU A 101 -0.45 8.27 20.71
N ILE A 102 -0.66 8.15 19.39
CA ILE A 102 -1.04 6.87 18.75
C ILE A 102 -0.09 5.72 19.08
N CYS A 103 1.18 6.05 19.36
CA CYS A 103 2.17 5.07 19.82
C CYS A 103 1.75 4.31 21.09
N LYS A 104 0.77 4.78 21.85
CA LYS A 104 0.19 4.08 23.01
C LYS A 104 -0.68 2.88 22.62
N LEU A 105 -1.14 2.78 21.37
CA LEU A 105 -1.94 1.65 20.89
C LEU A 105 -1.06 0.44 20.56
N ALA A 106 -0.40 -0.12 21.57
CA ALA A 106 0.59 -1.19 21.43
C ALA A 106 0.04 -2.52 20.88
N CYS A 107 -1.29 -2.69 20.85
CA CYS A 107 -1.96 -3.84 20.24
C CYS A 107 -2.33 -3.64 18.76
N LEU A 108 -2.06 -2.47 18.17
CA LEU A 108 -2.49 -2.16 16.81
C LEU A 108 -1.73 -3.03 15.79
N GLU A 109 -2.49 -3.78 15.00
CA GLU A 109 -1.99 -4.66 13.93
C GLU A 109 -2.26 -4.09 12.54
N LYS A 110 -3.30 -3.27 12.39
CA LYS A 110 -3.71 -2.71 11.10
C LYS A 110 -4.15 -1.25 11.23
N LEU A 111 -3.57 -0.41 10.38
CA LEU A 111 -3.87 1.02 10.29
C LEU A 111 -4.11 1.41 8.82
N GLU A 112 -5.36 1.72 8.48
CA GLU A 112 -5.72 2.26 7.17
C GLU A 112 -6.04 3.76 7.27
N LEU A 113 -5.22 4.58 6.62
CA LEU A 113 -5.25 6.04 6.54
C LEU A 113 -5.37 6.53 5.09
N ASN A 114 -5.74 5.65 4.18
CA ASN A 114 -5.78 5.95 2.76
C ASN A 114 -6.85 6.97 2.38
N LYS A 115 -6.61 7.74 1.30
CA LYS A 115 -7.51 8.80 0.82
C LYS A 115 -7.80 9.85 1.91
N ASN A 116 -6.74 10.42 2.48
CA ASN A 116 -6.83 11.51 3.47
C ASN A 116 -6.09 12.76 2.93
N LYS A 117 -5.66 13.66 3.81
CA LYS A 117 -4.95 14.91 3.47
C LYS A 117 -3.60 15.01 4.19
N MET A 118 -2.99 13.88 4.54
CA MET A 118 -1.73 13.85 5.28
C MET A 118 -0.57 14.33 4.42
N GLU A 119 0.24 15.25 4.95
CA GLU A 119 1.47 15.74 4.31
C GLU A 119 2.72 15.01 4.82
N TYR A 120 2.62 14.38 5.99
CA TYR A 120 3.67 13.57 6.59
C TYR A 120 3.04 12.47 7.45
N ILE A 121 3.82 11.42 7.73
CA ILE A 121 3.55 10.45 8.78
C ILE A 121 4.51 10.69 9.93
N SER A 122 4.01 10.73 11.17
CA SER A 122 4.86 10.99 12.33
C SER A 122 5.82 9.80 12.57
N PRO A 123 7.10 10.05 12.92
CA PRO A 123 8.03 9.01 13.35
C PRO A 123 7.50 8.10 14.47
N SER A 124 6.58 8.60 15.30
CA SER A 124 5.97 7.81 16.38
C SER A 124 5.16 6.61 15.88
N VAL A 125 4.80 6.54 14.59
CA VAL A 125 4.18 5.35 13.98
C VAL A 125 5.05 4.10 14.13
N ALA A 126 6.38 4.28 14.16
CA ALA A 126 7.34 3.18 14.30
C ALA A 126 7.26 2.47 15.65
N LYS A 127 6.69 3.12 16.68
CA LYS A 127 6.49 2.53 18.01
C LYS A 127 5.34 1.52 18.04
N LEU A 128 4.54 1.42 16.98
CA LEU A 128 3.49 0.42 16.82
C LEU A 128 4.10 -0.94 16.44
N SER A 129 4.78 -1.57 17.40
CA SER A 129 5.63 -2.75 17.15
C SER A 129 4.87 -3.97 16.64
N LYS A 130 3.55 -4.06 16.85
CA LYS A 130 2.70 -5.16 16.33
C LYS A 130 2.10 -4.90 14.96
N LEU A 131 2.34 -3.73 14.36
CA LEU A 131 1.70 -3.36 13.10
C LEU A 131 2.16 -4.29 11.97
N LYS A 132 1.18 -4.93 11.32
CA LYS A 132 1.36 -5.83 10.18
C LYS A 132 0.95 -5.19 8.87
N LYS A 133 0.00 -4.25 8.91
CA LYS A 133 -0.51 -3.55 7.73
C LYS A 133 -0.61 -2.06 7.97
N LEU A 134 0.06 -1.30 7.11
CA LEU A 134 -0.02 0.15 7.05
C LEU A 134 -0.42 0.59 5.65
N ASP A 135 -1.57 1.27 5.54
CA ASP A 135 -2.00 1.89 4.29
C ASP A 135 -2.13 3.40 4.48
N ILE A 136 -1.23 4.16 3.86
CA ILE A 136 -1.19 5.63 3.83
C ILE A 136 -1.38 6.16 2.41
N SER A 137 -1.93 5.35 1.51
CA SER A 137 -2.08 5.70 0.09
C SER A 137 -3.06 6.85 -0.17
N GLY A 138 -2.91 7.57 -1.28
CA GLY A 138 -3.84 8.65 -1.63
C GLY A 138 -3.80 9.81 -0.65
N ASN A 139 -2.60 10.22 -0.24
CA ASN A 139 -2.35 11.37 0.63
C ASN A 139 -1.45 12.38 -0.12
N LYS A 140 -0.81 13.30 0.61
CA LYS A 140 0.16 14.28 0.09
C LYS A 140 1.53 14.09 0.71
N ILE A 141 1.86 12.86 1.12
CA ILE A 141 3.11 12.56 1.82
C ILE A 141 4.28 12.75 0.85
N SER A 142 5.30 13.50 1.26
CA SER A 142 6.50 13.73 0.45
C SER A 142 7.69 12.89 0.87
N ASP A 143 7.69 12.37 2.11
CA ASP A 143 8.78 11.56 2.66
C ASP A 143 8.28 10.59 3.75
N LEU A 144 9.03 9.51 3.96
CA LEU A 144 8.79 8.52 5.00
C LEU A 144 9.91 8.59 6.05
N PRO A 145 9.58 8.60 7.35
CA PRO A 145 10.59 8.74 8.41
C PRO A 145 11.46 7.49 8.54
N ILE A 146 12.76 7.69 8.80
CA ILE A 146 13.75 6.61 8.98
C ILE A 146 13.36 5.63 10.09
N GLU A 147 12.63 6.09 11.10
CA GLU A 147 12.14 5.28 12.20
C GLU A 147 11.24 4.13 11.73
N MET A 148 10.61 4.24 10.55
CA MET A 148 9.84 3.13 9.98
C MET A 148 10.68 1.85 9.77
N ALA A 149 12.00 1.96 9.73
CA ALA A 149 12.91 0.80 9.72
C ALA A 149 12.72 -0.12 10.95
N GLY A 150 12.17 0.40 12.06
CA GLY A 150 11.83 -0.38 13.25
C GLY A 150 10.54 -1.21 13.15
N MET A 151 9.76 -1.05 12.09
CA MET A 151 8.45 -1.70 11.92
C MET A 151 8.58 -3.13 11.36
N ILE A 152 9.45 -3.94 11.96
CA ILE A 152 9.89 -5.26 11.46
C ILE A 152 8.77 -6.30 11.27
N ASN A 153 7.60 -6.08 11.88
CA ASN A 153 6.43 -6.96 11.75
C ASN A 153 5.52 -6.62 10.57
N LEU A 154 5.82 -5.55 9.80
CA LEU A 154 5.05 -5.19 8.62
C LEU A 154 5.10 -6.32 7.57
N THR A 155 3.92 -6.68 7.10
CA THR A 155 3.67 -7.63 6.00
C THR A 155 3.09 -6.94 4.77
N GLU A 156 2.38 -5.82 4.97
CA GLU A 156 1.81 -5.00 3.90
C GLU A 156 2.10 -3.53 4.16
N LEU A 157 2.75 -2.87 3.20
CA LEU A 157 3.00 -1.45 3.21
C LEU A 157 2.49 -0.84 1.91
N ASN A 158 1.51 0.06 2.03
CA ASN A 158 0.96 0.79 0.91
C ASN A 158 1.12 2.30 1.14
N PHE A 159 1.94 2.96 0.32
CA PHE A 159 2.07 4.41 0.28
C PHE A 159 1.85 4.96 -1.13
N SER A 160 1.13 4.22 -1.97
CA SER A 160 0.79 4.65 -3.33
C SER A 160 0.06 5.98 -3.39
N ASN A 161 0.10 6.64 -4.55
CA ASN A 161 -0.61 7.90 -4.80
C ASN A 161 -0.25 8.97 -3.75
N ASN A 162 1.03 9.29 -3.67
CA ASN A 162 1.63 10.31 -2.81
C ASN A 162 2.66 11.11 -3.64
N THR A 163 3.56 11.85 -2.99
CA THR A 163 4.60 12.65 -3.67
C THR A 163 6.02 12.23 -3.28
N ILE A 164 6.18 10.99 -2.82
CA ILE A 164 7.45 10.44 -2.30
C ILE A 164 8.48 10.33 -3.43
N LYS A 165 9.71 10.78 -3.17
CA LYS A 165 10.82 10.77 -4.13
C LYS A 165 11.83 9.65 -3.92
N THR A 166 11.95 9.17 -2.69
CA THR A 166 12.93 8.17 -2.28
C THR A 166 12.33 7.26 -1.22
N PHE A 167 12.84 6.04 -1.13
CA PHE A 167 12.57 5.18 0.02
C PHE A 167 13.27 5.72 1.27
N PHE A 168 12.70 5.45 2.44
CA PHE A 168 13.37 5.76 3.71
C PHE A 168 14.57 4.83 3.94
N PRO A 169 15.64 5.28 4.60
CA PRO A 169 16.76 4.40 4.96
C PRO A 169 16.31 3.29 5.91
N GLY A 170 16.81 2.08 5.73
CA GLY A 170 16.46 0.93 6.57
C GLY A 170 15.24 0.14 6.09
N ILE A 171 14.78 0.34 4.85
CA ILE A 171 13.72 -0.46 4.23
C ILE A 171 14.05 -1.97 4.27
N GLU A 172 15.32 -2.34 4.18
CA GLU A 172 15.83 -3.71 4.29
C GLU A 172 15.52 -4.40 5.62
N ASN A 173 15.16 -3.65 6.66
CA ASN A 173 14.77 -4.21 7.95
C ASN A 173 13.34 -4.79 7.93
N LEU A 174 12.52 -4.45 6.95
CA LEU A 174 11.15 -4.95 6.81
C LEU A 174 11.10 -6.39 6.24
N ARG A 175 11.87 -7.31 6.82
CA ARG A 175 12.08 -8.68 6.30
C ARG A 175 10.82 -9.53 6.19
N ASN A 176 9.75 -9.16 6.91
CA ASN A 176 8.45 -9.84 6.84
C ASN A 176 7.52 -9.29 5.75
N LEU A 177 7.94 -8.25 5.01
CA LEU A 177 7.12 -7.59 4.01
C LEU A 177 6.82 -8.54 2.85
N LYS A 178 5.54 -8.66 2.51
CA LYS A 178 5.01 -9.48 1.41
C LYS A 178 4.48 -8.60 0.28
N ILE A 179 3.82 -7.51 0.63
CA ILE A 179 3.23 -6.57 -0.32
C ILE A 179 3.82 -5.18 -0.08
N LEU A 180 4.43 -4.64 -1.13
CA LEU A 180 4.89 -3.26 -1.18
C LEU A 180 4.21 -2.56 -2.36
N ASN A 181 3.34 -1.61 -2.04
CA ASN A 181 2.70 -0.76 -3.04
C ASN A 181 3.19 0.69 -2.92
N ALA A 182 3.92 1.11 -3.94
CA ALA A 182 4.53 2.42 -4.08
C ALA A 182 4.10 3.11 -5.39
N GLU A 183 3.02 2.64 -6.03
CA GLU A 183 2.55 3.20 -7.31
C GLU A 183 2.23 4.70 -7.21
N LYS A 184 2.25 5.43 -8.32
CA LYS A 184 1.82 6.85 -8.39
C LYS A 184 2.58 7.72 -7.38
N ASN A 185 3.90 7.67 -7.41
CA ASN A 185 4.77 8.53 -6.64
C ASN A 185 5.75 9.26 -7.57
N LYS A 186 6.82 9.84 -7.03
CA LYS A 186 7.87 10.54 -7.78
C LYS A 186 9.22 9.85 -7.58
N ILE A 187 9.23 8.53 -7.39
CA ILE A 187 10.44 7.78 -7.05
C ILE A 187 11.37 7.75 -8.25
N GLU A 188 12.58 8.26 -8.09
CA GLU A 188 13.60 8.31 -9.15
C GLU A 188 14.66 7.22 -8.97
N VAL A 189 15.05 6.96 -7.72
CA VAL A 189 16.06 5.96 -7.35
C VAL A 189 15.39 4.83 -6.59
N PHE A 190 15.54 3.61 -7.10
CA PHE A 190 15.09 2.40 -6.43
C PHE A 190 16.27 1.77 -5.66
N PRO A 191 16.17 1.59 -4.33
CA PRO A 191 17.31 1.17 -3.51
C PRO A 191 17.67 -0.28 -3.77
N ARG A 192 18.97 -0.59 -3.81
CA ARG A 192 19.46 -1.98 -3.93
C ARG A 192 19.09 -2.84 -2.71
N GLU A 193 18.91 -2.18 -1.57
CA GLU A 193 18.51 -2.75 -0.28
C GLU A 193 17.17 -3.49 -0.37
N ILE A 194 16.34 -3.20 -1.38
CA ILE A 194 15.10 -3.94 -1.65
C ILE A 194 15.34 -5.45 -1.81
N GLY A 195 16.48 -5.87 -2.37
CA GLY A 195 16.79 -7.28 -2.57
C GLY A 195 16.92 -8.08 -1.28
N LEU A 196 16.92 -7.43 -0.12
CA LEU A 196 16.92 -8.06 1.20
C LEU A 196 15.51 -8.45 1.67
N LEU A 197 14.45 -8.01 0.98
CA LEU A 197 13.05 -8.33 1.28
C LEU A 197 12.61 -9.64 0.63
N THR A 198 13.29 -10.74 0.98
CA THR A 198 13.09 -12.06 0.34
C THR A 198 11.71 -12.70 0.54
N ASN A 199 10.86 -12.12 1.40
CA ASN A 199 9.47 -12.52 1.57
C ASN A 199 8.48 -11.78 0.64
N LEU A 200 8.96 -10.81 -0.14
CA LEU A 200 8.12 -10.00 -1.01
C LEU A 200 7.52 -10.85 -2.14
N THR A 201 6.20 -10.82 -2.24
CA THR A 201 5.43 -11.51 -3.28
C THR A 201 4.87 -10.54 -4.31
N THR A 202 4.59 -9.30 -3.90
CA THR A 202 3.97 -8.28 -4.74
C THR A 202 4.71 -6.96 -4.59
N LEU A 203 5.19 -6.44 -5.72
CA LEU A 203 5.87 -5.16 -5.83
C LEU A 203 5.22 -4.31 -6.91
N LEU A 204 4.57 -3.21 -6.50
CA LEU A 204 3.90 -2.27 -7.38
C LEU A 204 4.65 -0.94 -7.35
N LEU A 205 5.26 -0.58 -8.47
CA LEU A 205 6.08 0.61 -8.66
C LEU A 205 5.64 1.43 -9.88
N ASN A 206 4.50 1.08 -10.47
CA ASN A 206 3.98 1.75 -11.65
C ASN A 206 3.72 3.24 -11.42
N GLN A 207 3.82 4.04 -12.48
CA GLN A 207 3.60 5.49 -12.44
C GLN A 207 4.57 6.20 -11.47
N ASN A 208 5.86 5.95 -11.67
CA ASN A 208 6.97 6.62 -10.96
C ASN A 208 7.95 7.22 -11.98
N LYS A 209 9.17 7.55 -11.54
CA LYS A 209 10.24 8.10 -12.38
C LYS A 209 11.50 7.24 -12.33
N ILE A 210 11.35 5.94 -12.06
CA ILE A 210 12.48 5.05 -11.84
C ILE A 210 13.26 4.94 -13.16
N THR A 211 14.57 5.18 -13.10
CA THR A 211 15.44 5.13 -14.29
C THR A 211 16.26 3.84 -14.38
N VAL A 212 16.54 3.24 -13.21
CA VAL A 212 17.39 2.04 -13.08
C VAL A 212 16.73 1.09 -12.10
N LEU A 213 16.66 -0.19 -12.49
CA LEU A 213 16.33 -1.29 -11.59
C LEU A 213 17.65 -1.98 -11.15
N PRO A 214 17.91 -2.15 -9.84
CA PRO A 214 19.15 -2.73 -9.34
C PRO A 214 19.20 -4.26 -9.61
N GLU A 215 20.41 -4.82 -9.72
CA GLU A 215 20.61 -6.27 -9.89
C GLU A 215 20.09 -7.09 -8.69
N GLU A 216 19.99 -6.45 -7.53
CA GLU A 216 19.46 -7.04 -6.31
C GLU A 216 17.97 -7.39 -6.41
N ILE A 217 17.23 -6.92 -7.43
CA ILE A 217 15.86 -7.37 -7.70
C ILE A 217 15.78 -8.90 -7.85
N GLY A 218 16.82 -9.52 -8.42
CA GLY A 218 16.89 -10.97 -8.59
C GLY A 218 16.95 -11.77 -7.29
N ASN A 219 17.16 -11.12 -6.14
CA ASN A 219 17.15 -11.77 -4.83
C ASN A 219 15.71 -12.00 -4.29
N LEU A 220 14.70 -11.39 -4.92
CA LEU A 220 13.30 -11.52 -4.53
C LEU A 220 12.71 -12.84 -5.02
N SER A 221 13.16 -13.95 -4.45
CA SER A 221 12.84 -15.32 -4.89
C SER A 221 11.37 -15.71 -4.79
N LYS A 222 10.57 -14.99 -3.98
CA LYS A 222 9.12 -15.20 -3.84
C LYS A 222 8.27 -14.22 -4.65
N LEU A 223 8.89 -13.31 -5.40
CA LEU A 223 8.19 -12.27 -6.14
C LEU A 223 7.36 -12.88 -7.28
N SER A 224 6.03 -12.79 -7.17
CA SER A 224 5.12 -13.35 -8.16
C SER A 224 4.44 -12.29 -9.04
N TYR A 225 4.39 -11.05 -8.56
CA TYR A 225 3.73 -9.94 -9.23
C TYR A 225 4.63 -8.70 -9.18
N LEU A 226 5.10 -8.27 -10.35
CA LEU A 226 5.94 -7.09 -10.52
C LEU A 226 5.30 -6.13 -11.53
N ASN A 227 4.95 -4.94 -11.08
CA ASN A 227 4.47 -3.88 -11.95
C ASN A 227 5.42 -2.67 -11.95
N LEU A 228 6.00 -2.39 -13.12
CA LEU A 228 6.93 -1.28 -13.39
C LEU A 228 6.39 -0.34 -14.48
N GLU A 229 5.11 -0.45 -14.85
CA GLU A 229 4.45 0.37 -15.87
C GLU A 229 4.67 1.86 -15.67
N LYS A 230 4.77 2.66 -16.74
CA LYS A 230 4.91 4.12 -16.67
C LYS A 230 6.07 4.56 -15.76
N ASN A 231 7.27 4.16 -16.15
CA ASN A 231 8.54 4.59 -15.54
C ASN A 231 9.51 5.08 -16.62
N MET A 232 10.78 5.28 -16.28
CA MET A 232 11.84 5.72 -17.18
C MET A 232 12.96 4.67 -17.31
N ILE A 233 12.63 3.40 -17.10
CA ILE A 233 13.63 2.32 -17.01
C ILE A 233 14.21 2.05 -18.40
N LYS A 234 15.55 2.08 -18.49
CA LYS A 234 16.27 1.88 -19.75
C LYS A 234 16.73 0.43 -19.99
N LYS A 235 16.88 -0.34 -18.91
CA LYS A 235 17.33 -1.73 -18.96
C LYS A 235 16.73 -2.53 -17.80
N ILE A 236 16.31 -3.75 -18.08
CA ILE A 236 16.01 -4.75 -17.06
C ILE A 236 17.31 -5.55 -16.78
N PRO A 237 17.71 -5.68 -15.50
CA PRO A 237 18.90 -6.42 -15.12
C PRO A 237 18.77 -7.92 -15.41
N ALA A 238 19.88 -8.59 -15.75
CA ALA A 238 19.91 -10.02 -16.07
C ALA A 238 19.46 -10.90 -14.88
N SER A 239 19.75 -10.43 -13.67
CA SER A 239 19.30 -11.07 -12.42
C SER A 239 17.79 -11.27 -12.31
N ILE A 240 16.95 -10.59 -13.11
CA ILE A 240 15.51 -10.82 -13.12
C ILE A 240 15.15 -12.29 -13.38
N GLY A 241 15.95 -13.02 -14.15
CA GLY A 241 15.74 -14.45 -14.41
C GLY A 241 15.76 -15.33 -13.16
N LYS A 242 16.37 -14.86 -12.05
CA LYS A 242 16.38 -15.55 -10.76
C LYS A 242 15.02 -15.51 -10.05
N CYS A 243 14.15 -14.56 -10.40
CA CYS A 243 12.80 -14.43 -9.84
C CYS A 243 11.84 -15.42 -10.51
N ILE A 244 12.16 -16.72 -10.45
CA ILE A 244 11.43 -17.80 -11.15
C ILE A 244 9.95 -17.93 -10.77
N THR A 245 9.52 -17.24 -9.72
CA THR A 245 8.12 -17.21 -9.23
C THR A 245 7.27 -16.13 -9.89
N ILE A 246 7.86 -15.21 -10.68
CA ILE A 246 7.13 -14.16 -11.39
C ILE A 246 6.12 -14.81 -12.33
N SER A 247 4.86 -14.43 -12.16
CA SER A 247 3.73 -14.83 -12.98
C SER A 247 3.11 -13.67 -13.75
N TYR A 248 3.27 -12.45 -13.25
CA TYR A 248 2.83 -11.21 -13.87
C TYR A 248 4.02 -10.23 -13.88
N LEU A 249 4.37 -9.73 -15.07
CA LEU A 249 5.42 -8.74 -15.27
C LEU A 249 4.94 -7.63 -16.20
N ASP A 250 4.81 -6.42 -15.69
CA ASP A 250 4.40 -5.26 -16.48
C ASP A 250 5.54 -4.27 -16.61
N LEU A 251 5.98 -4.07 -17.86
CA LEU A 251 7.09 -3.20 -18.28
C LEU A 251 6.61 -2.12 -19.26
N ASP A 252 5.29 -1.94 -19.41
CA ASP A 252 4.72 -0.99 -20.35
C ASP A 252 5.15 0.45 -20.03
N GLU A 253 5.15 1.33 -21.03
CA GLU A 253 5.45 2.76 -20.91
C GLU A 253 6.77 3.03 -20.18
N ASN A 254 7.86 2.46 -20.69
CA ASN A 254 9.23 2.66 -20.20
C ASN A 254 10.16 3.15 -21.32
N GLN A 255 11.48 3.05 -21.12
CA GLN A 255 12.52 3.46 -22.08
C GLN A 255 13.39 2.28 -22.53
N LEU A 256 12.82 1.07 -22.51
CA LEU A 256 13.51 -0.18 -22.84
C LEU A 256 13.75 -0.30 -24.35
N ARG A 257 14.96 -0.70 -24.73
CA ARG A 257 15.30 -1.01 -26.13
C ARG A 257 15.37 -2.51 -26.43
N THR A 258 15.56 -3.31 -25.39
CA THR A 258 15.64 -4.77 -25.45
C THR A 258 15.41 -5.36 -24.06
N LEU A 259 15.35 -6.70 -23.97
CA LEU A 259 15.20 -7.46 -22.74
C LEU A 259 16.44 -8.37 -22.52
N PRO A 260 16.78 -8.72 -21.27
CA PRO A 260 17.83 -9.70 -20.98
C PRO A 260 17.38 -11.12 -21.38
N GLU A 261 18.32 -11.94 -21.89
CA GLU A 261 18.04 -13.34 -22.29
C GLU A 261 17.51 -14.18 -21.12
N GLU A 262 17.96 -13.87 -19.91
CA GLU A 262 17.58 -14.53 -18.66
C GLU A 262 16.08 -14.44 -18.35
N LEU A 263 15.32 -13.60 -19.03
CA LEU A 263 13.87 -13.57 -18.91
C LEU A 263 13.22 -14.90 -19.34
N ASN A 264 13.91 -15.73 -20.13
CA ASN A 264 13.49 -17.11 -20.44
C ASN A 264 13.47 -18.04 -19.21
N GLN A 265 14.11 -17.67 -18.10
CA GLN A 265 14.15 -18.46 -16.87
C GLN A 265 12.88 -18.32 -16.03
N LEU A 266 12.01 -17.35 -16.37
CA LEU A 266 10.74 -17.09 -15.69
C LEU A 266 9.69 -18.17 -16.05
N SER A 267 9.91 -19.39 -15.58
CA SER A 267 9.11 -20.57 -15.94
C SER A 267 7.63 -20.50 -15.53
N LEU A 268 7.28 -19.63 -14.58
CA LEU A 268 5.91 -19.41 -14.12
C LEU A 268 5.25 -18.16 -14.72
N LEU A 269 5.91 -17.47 -15.65
CA LEU A 269 5.38 -16.27 -16.30
C LEU A 269 4.12 -16.62 -17.09
N LYS A 270 3.02 -15.92 -16.79
CA LYS A 270 1.73 -16.07 -17.46
C LYS A 270 1.38 -14.84 -18.28
N GLU A 271 1.68 -13.67 -17.72
CA GLU A 271 1.37 -12.38 -18.33
C GLU A 271 2.63 -11.51 -18.34
N ILE A 272 2.95 -10.99 -19.52
CA ILE A 272 3.96 -9.95 -19.69
C ILE A 272 3.35 -8.81 -20.49
N TYR A 273 3.58 -7.56 -20.07
CA TYR A 273 3.15 -6.37 -20.81
C TYR A 273 4.40 -5.58 -21.22
N LEU A 274 4.65 -5.48 -22.52
CA LEU A 274 5.82 -4.77 -23.08
C LEU A 274 5.44 -3.45 -23.75
N GLY A 275 4.15 -3.29 -24.06
CA GLY A 275 3.47 -2.16 -24.68
C GLY A 275 4.39 -1.13 -25.37
N THR A 276 4.35 0.10 -24.88
CA THR A 276 5.01 1.28 -25.43
C THR A 276 6.41 1.45 -24.84
N ASN A 277 7.41 1.03 -25.60
CA ASN A 277 8.83 1.23 -25.31
C ASN A 277 9.56 1.42 -26.64
N PRO A 278 10.73 2.09 -26.69
CA PRO A 278 11.52 2.26 -27.90
C PRO A 278 12.26 0.97 -28.31
N TRP A 279 11.51 -0.10 -28.56
CA TRP A 279 12.04 -1.43 -28.82
C TRP A 279 12.88 -1.45 -30.11
N SER A 280 14.10 -1.98 -30.00
CA SER A 280 14.99 -2.17 -31.15
C SER A 280 15.02 -3.63 -31.59
N SER A 281 15.10 -4.55 -30.64
CA SER A 281 15.09 -6.00 -30.88
C SER A 281 14.85 -6.77 -29.59
N PHE A 282 14.43 -8.03 -29.71
CA PHE A 282 14.42 -9.00 -28.62
C PHE A 282 15.47 -10.09 -28.89
N PRO A 283 16.14 -10.62 -27.86
CA PRO A 283 17.00 -11.78 -28.04
C PRO A 283 16.25 -12.98 -28.62
N GLU A 284 16.93 -13.76 -29.47
CA GLU A 284 16.33 -14.93 -30.14
C GLU A 284 15.82 -15.97 -29.14
N SER A 285 16.50 -16.11 -27.99
CA SER A 285 16.10 -17.01 -26.91
C SER A 285 14.75 -16.65 -26.27
N LEU A 286 14.29 -15.40 -26.40
CA LEU A 286 12.99 -14.96 -25.87
C LEU A 286 11.84 -15.10 -26.87
N LYS A 287 12.09 -15.21 -28.17
CA LYS A 287 11.02 -15.25 -29.18
C LYS A 287 9.97 -16.34 -28.90
N PRO A 288 10.33 -17.61 -28.60
CA PRO A 288 9.33 -18.64 -28.34
C PRO A 288 8.45 -18.37 -27.11
N LEU A 289 8.97 -17.63 -26.12
CA LEU A 289 8.22 -17.20 -24.95
C LEU A 289 7.25 -16.07 -25.34
N LEU A 290 7.75 -15.04 -26.02
CA LEU A 290 6.99 -13.86 -26.40
C LEU A 290 5.90 -14.14 -27.43
N GLU A 291 6.13 -15.07 -28.37
CA GLU A 291 5.12 -15.50 -29.36
C GLU A 291 3.85 -16.04 -28.69
N LYS A 292 3.97 -16.70 -27.54
CA LYS A 292 2.84 -17.22 -26.76
C LYS A 292 2.10 -16.11 -25.98
N MET A 293 2.68 -14.93 -25.87
CA MET A 293 2.22 -13.81 -25.03
C MET A 293 1.97 -12.53 -25.84
N LEU A 294 1.62 -12.66 -27.12
CA LEU A 294 1.36 -11.53 -28.03
C LEU A 294 -0.01 -10.86 -27.82
N TYR A 295 -0.95 -11.52 -27.16
CA TYR A 295 -2.27 -10.95 -26.89
C TYR A 295 -2.12 -9.71 -25.99
N GLY A 296 -2.76 -8.59 -26.38
CA GLY A 296 -2.66 -7.32 -25.66
C GLY A 296 -1.38 -6.52 -25.89
N GLN A 297 -0.38 -7.05 -26.63
CA GLN A 297 0.84 -6.30 -26.94
C GLN A 297 0.60 -5.22 -28.00
N SER A 298 1.49 -4.21 -28.02
CA SER A 298 1.56 -3.22 -29.08
C SER A 298 1.94 -3.85 -30.43
N ASP A 299 1.56 -3.20 -31.53
CA ASP A 299 1.87 -3.70 -32.88
C ASP A 299 3.38 -3.69 -33.17
N GLU A 300 4.13 -2.78 -32.53
CA GLU A 300 5.59 -2.75 -32.58
C GLU A 300 6.20 -4.03 -31.98
N VAL A 301 5.75 -4.41 -30.77
CA VAL A 301 6.19 -5.66 -30.12
C VAL A 301 5.86 -6.86 -30.99
N LYS A 302 4.62 -6.96 -31.48
CA LYS A 302 4.19 -8.06 -32.37
C LYS A 302 5.07 -8.15 -33.62
N LYS A 303 5.38 -7.01 -34.24
CA LYS A 303 6.22 -6.95 -35.43
C LYS A 303 7.64 -7.45 -35.15
N ILE A 304 8.28 -7.00 -34.07
CA ILE A 304 9.65 -7.42 -33.72
C ILE A 304 9.71 -8.91 -33.38
N VAL A 305 8.72 -9.43 -32.65
CA VAL A 305 8.65 -10.85 -32.28
C VAL A 305 8.46 -11.74 -33.51
N THR A 306 7.58 -11.35 -34.43
CA THR A 306 7.22 -12.16 -35.62
C THR A 306 8.14 -11.97 -36.83
N GLN A 307 9.06 -11.01 -36.80
CA GLN A 307 10.06 -10.82 -37.85
C GLN A 307 10.98 -12.06 -37.93
N LYS A 308 10.77 -12.85 -39.00
CA LYS A 308 11.72 -13.88 -39.43
C LYS A 308 13.00 -13.20 -39.90
N LYS A 309 14.16 -13.80 -39.60
CA LYS A 309 15.44 -13.38 -40.20
C LYS A 309 15.26 -13.31 -41.74
N PRO A 310 15.90 -12.34 -42.42
CA PRO A 310 16.18 -12.52 -43.84
C PRO A 310 16.90 -13.87 -43.98
N THR A 311 16.39 -14.76 -44.82
CA THR A 311 17.17 -15.92 -45.23
C THR A 311 18.48 -15.38 -45.79
N ALA A 312 19.61 -15.84 -45.23
CA ALA A 312 20.89 -15.60 -45.86
C ALA A 312 20.88 -16.47 -47.13
N ASP A 313 20.61 -15.83 -48.27
CA ASP A 313 20.76 -16.42 -49.60
C ASP A 313 22.24 -16.69 -49.91
#